data_AF-A0A7X3V8U4-F1
#
_entry.id   AF-A0A7X3V8U4-F1
#
_cell.length_a   1.000
_cell.length_b   1.000
_cell.length_c   1.000
_cell.angle_alpha   90.00
_cell.angle_beta   90.00
_cell.angle_gamma   90.00
#
_symmetry.space_group_name_H-M   'P 1'
#
loop_
_entity.id
_entity.type
_entity.pdbx_description
1 polymer ?
#
loop_
_entity_poly.entity_id
_entity_poly.type
_entity_poly.pdbx_seq_one_letter_code
_entity_poly.pdbx_strand_id
1 'polypeptide(L)'
;LTPPLPPPTTCAGGGPFLSPPPPGGAPPPPPPPPLPEHVPDPRDWLEDIRARVFPRLSATLRVAVDSGFSRYVRDGFDPAPRLVHNDLWFTHIIERHGRLAGIIDFSDAALRDPAADFAAILADGGWHAVDDIARYYDRPLGEGFHERVEFHYWTIGLHDILYGLETGQERYVGLGRSWLAQRMREVGILPA
;
A
#
# COMPACT_ATOMS: atom_id res chain seq x y z
N LEU A 1 -40.83 5.90 54.26
CA LEU A 1 -41.71 5.48 53.15
C LEU A 1 -41.76 6.61 52.14
N THR A 2 -40.83 6.56 51.18
CA THR A 2 -40.71 7.48 50.04
C THR A 2 -41.22 6.75 48.80
N PRO A 3 -41.93 7.42 47.86
CA PRO A 3 -42.39 6.76 46.64
C PRO A 3 -41.20 6.45 45.70
N PRO A 4 -41.32 5.42 44.83
CA PRO A 4 -40.24 5.05 43.93
C PRO A 4 -40.04 6.10 42.83
N LEU A 5 -38.78 6.30 42.43
CA LEU A 5 -38.38 7.13 41.30
C LEU A 5 -38.95 6.56 39.97
N PRO A 6 -39.37 7.43 39.03
CA PRO A 6 -39.80 6.98 37.70
C PRO A 6 -38.61 6.41 36.91
N PRO A 7 -38.84 5.44 36.00
CA PRO A 7 -37.78 4.89 35.15
C PRO A 7 -37.24 5.94 34.16
N PRO A 8 -35.97 5.84 33.74
CA PRO A 8 -35.41 6.74 32.74
C PRO A 8 -36.13 6.58 31.41
N THR A 9 -36.64 7.70 30.90
CA THR A 9 -37.28 7.81 29.59
C THR A 9 -36.29 7.42 28.50
N THR A 10 -36.66 6.43 27.69
CA THR A 10 -35.97 6.07 26.45
C THR A 10 -35.99 7.26 25.49
N CYS A 11 -34.82 7.81 25.15
CA CYS A 11 -34.67 8.69 23.99
C CYS A 11 -34.71 7.83 22.72
N ALA A 12 -35.92 7.51 22.27
CA ALA A 12 -36.16 7.14 20.88
C ALA A 12 -36.46 8.44 20.10
N GLY A 13 -35.76 8.65 18.98
CA GLY A 13 -36.09 9.69 18.00
C GLY A 13 -35.21 10.94 18.02
N GLY A 14 -33.94 10.80 17.66
CA GLY A 14 -33.07 11.92 17.28
C GLY A 14 -32.68 11.79 15.81
N GLY A 15 -33.51 12.29 14.90
CA GLY A 15 -33.04 12.61 13.55
C GLY A 15 -32.03 13.76 13.63
N PRO A 16 -31.02 13.83 12.75
CA PRO A 16 -30.01 14.87 12.85
C PRO A 16 -30.64 16.22 12.51
N PHE A 17 -30.68 17.12 13.49
CA PHE A 17 -30.88 18.54 13.25
C PHE A 17 -29.65 19.07 12.50
N LEU A 18 -29.67 19.01 11.17
CA LEU A 18 -28.76 19.77 10.34
C LEU A 18 -29.29 21.21 10.27
N SER A 19 -28.63 22.11 11.00
CA SER A 19 -28.81 23.54 10.76
C SER A 19 -28.40 23.86 9.31
N PRO A 20 -29.12 24.71 8.57
CA PRO A 20 -28.70 25.09 7.24
C PRO A 20 -27.37 25.88 7.32
N PRO A 21 -26.43 25.66 6.38
CA PRO A 21 -25.17 26.39 6.37
C PRO A 21 -25.39 27.89 6.14
N PRO A 22 -24.51 28.77 6.66
CA PRO A 22 -24.59 30.20 6.43
C PRO A 22 -24.50 30.53 4.92
N PRO A 23 -25.24 31.53 4.42
CA PRO A 23 -25.21 31.90 3.02
C PRO A 23 -23.82 32.44 2.64
N GLY A 24 -23.15 31.78 1.69
CA GLY A 24 -21.84 32.18 1.15
C GLY A 24 -20.66 31.26 1.46
N GLY A 25 -20.87 30.14 2.17
CA GLY A 25 -19.84 29.11 2.34
C GLY A 25 -19.62 28.28 1.08
N ALA A 26 -18.38 27.87 0.82
CA ALA A 26 -18.09 26.86 -0.21
C ALA A 26 -18.96 25.62 0.03
N PRO A 27 -19.46 24.95 -1.03
CA PRO A 27 -20.24 23.74 -0.86
C PRO A 27 -19.45 22.71 -0.03
N PRO A 28 -20.13 21.88 0.79
CA PRO A 28 -19.44 20.80 1.49
C PRO A 28 -18.67 19.96 0.47
N PRO A 29 -17.48 19.45 0.83
CA PRO A 29 -16.75 18.56 -0.06
C PRO A 29 -17.66 17.38 -0.43
N PRO A 30 -17.55 16.86 -1.67
CA PRO A 30 -18.30 15.67 -2.04
C PRO A 30 -17.99 14.53 -1.05
N PRO A 31 -18.95 13.63 -0.79
CA PRO A 31 -18.65 12.45 0.01
C PRO A 31 -17.46 11.70 -0.63
N PRO A 32 -16.59 11.09 0.18
CA PRO A 32 -15.50 10.30 -0.36
C PRO A 32 -16.07 9.19 -1.26
N PRO A 33 -15.37 8.81 -2.35
CA PRO A 33 -15.79 7.69 -3.16
C PRO A 33 -15.93 6.42 -2.30
N PRO A 34 -16.78 5.47 -2.70
CA PRO A 34 -16.86 4.18 -2.02
C PRO A 34 -15.48 3.52 -1.98
N LEU A 35 -15.21 2.85 -0.87
CA LEU A 35 -13.98 2.10 -0.69
C LEU A 35 -13.93 0.94 -1.71
N PRO A 36 -12.77 0.66 -2.33
CA PRO A 36 -12.66 -0.43 -3.28
C PRO A 36 -12.94 -1.78 -2.60
N GLU A 37 -13.77 -2.60 -3.25
CA GLU A 37 -14.13 -3.95 -2.77
C GLU A 37 -13.03 -4.98 -3.06
N HIS A 38 -12.19 -4.71 -4.06
CA HIS A 38 -11.09 -5.57 -4.51
C HIS A 38 -9.79 -4.78 -4.66
N VAL A 39 -8.66 -5.48 -4.55
CA VAL A 39 -7.35 -4.88 -4.86
C VAL A 39 -7.32 -4.60 -6.37
N PRO A 40 -6.84 -3.41 -6.82
CA PRO A 40 -6.75 -3.10 -8.24
C PRO A 40 -5.99 -4.18 -9.02
N ASP A 41 -6.47 -4.51 -10.22
CA ASP A 41 -5.84 -5.53 -11.07
C ASP A 41 -4.44 -5.05 -11.49
N PRO A 42 -3.37 -5.81 -11.22
CA PRO A 42 -2.01 -5.49 -11.65
C PRO A 42 -1.88 -5.25 -13.16
N ARG A 43 -2.77 -5.83 -13.98
CA ARG A 43 -2.79 -5.62 -15.44
C ARG A 43 -3.09 -4.17 -15.81
N ASP A 44 -3.98 -3.51 -15.08
CA ASP A 44 -4.31 -2.11 -15.33
C ASP A 44 -3.09 -1.21 -15.07
N TRP A 45 -2.34 -1.52 -14.01
CA TRP A 45 -1.11 -0.80 -13.71
C TRP A 45 0.01 -1.09 -14.72
N LEU A 46 0.12 -2.33 -15.20
CA LEU A 46 1.11 -2.69 -16.22
C LEU A 46 0.96 -1.87 -17.51
N GLU A 47 -0.27 -1.55 -17.93
CA GLU A 47 -0.49 -0.69 -19.10
C GLU A 47 0.05 0.74 -18.87
N ASP A 48 -0.12 1.32 -17.68
CA ASP A 48 0.47 2.61 -17.34
C ASP A 48 2.01 2.55 -17.31
N ILE A 49 2.56 1.48 -16.74
CA ILE A 49 4.01 1.22 -16.71
C ILE A 49 4.57 1.09 -18.13
N ARG A 50 3.87 0.39 -19.04
CA ARG A 50 4.24 0.29 -20.46
C ARG A 50 4.24 1.63 -21.15
N ALA A 51 3.24 2.48 -20.88
CA ALA A 51 3.15 3.79 -21.49
C ALA A 51 4.23 4.75 -20.99
N ARG A 52 4.48 4.79 -19.67
CA ARG A 52 5.27 5.85 -19.02
C ARG A 52 6.69 5.44 -18.67
N VAL A 53 6.89 4.22 -18.19
CA VAL A 53 8.16 3.75 -17.63
C VAL A 53 9.01 3.03 -18.68
N PHE A 54 8.41 2.19 -19.54
CA PHE A 54 9.16 1.40 -20.53
C PHE A 54 10.07 2.24 -21.44
N PRO A 55 9.71 3.46 -21.89
CA PRO A 55 10.61 4.33 -22.64
C PRO A 55 11.95 4.62 -21.93
N ARG A 56 11.99 4.52 -20.60
CA ARG A 56 13.21 4.73 -19.78
C ARG A 56 13.96 3.43 -19.45
N LEU A 57 13.39 2.28 -19.77
CA LEU A 57 13.97 0.96 -19.50
C LEU A 57 14.73 0.39 -20.70
N SER A 58 15.75 -0.42 -20.42
CA SER A 58 16.40 -1.28 -21.42
C SER A 58 15.45 -2.38 -21.89
N ALA A 59 15.71 -2.97 -23.06
CA ALA A 59 14.91 -4.09 -23.58
C ALA A 59 14.83 -5.26 -22.59
N THR A 60 15.95 -5.60 -21.93
CA THR A 60 16.02 -6.64 -20.90
C THR A 60 15.09 -6.34 -19.72
N LEU A 61 15.10 -5.10 -19.21
CA LEU A 61 14.23 -4.73 -18.09
C LEU A 61 12.76 -4.71 -18.49
N ARG A 62 12.41 -4.32 -19.71
CA ARG A 62 11.01 -4.39 -20.20
C ARG A 62 10.50 -5.83 -20.18
N VAL A 63 11.27 -6.76 -20.75
CA VAL A 63 10.93 -8.19 -20.78
C VAL A 63 10.82 -8.75 -19.36
N ALA A 64 11.74 -8.37 -18.48
CA ALA A 64 11.71 -8.81 -17.09
C ALA A 64 10.45 -8.30 -16.37
N VAL A 65 10.08 -7.02 -16.55
CA VAL A 65 8.89 -6.44 -15.92
C VAL A 65 7.63 -7.15 -16.42
N ASP A 66 7.49 -7.32 -17.74
CA ASP A 66 6.36 -8.07 -18.30
C ASP A 66 6.28 -9.50 -17.76
N SER A 67 7.42 -10.18 -17.60
CA SER A 67 7.50 -11.52 -17.01
C SER A 67 7.08 -11.53 -15.54
N GLY A 68 7.54 -10.57 -14.75
CA GLY A 68 7.20 -10.41 -13.34
C GLY A 68 5.70 -10.22 -13.12
N PHE A 69 5.08 -9.29 -13.86
CA PHE A 69 3.63 -9.10 -13.83
C PHE A 69 2.88 -10.34 -14.32
N SER A 70 3.33 -10.97 -15.40
CA SER A 70 2.69 -12.16 -15.95
C SER A 70 2.75 -13.36 -15.01
N ARG A 71 3.84 -13.50 -14.24
CA ARG A 71 3.96 -14.50 -13.17
C ARG A 71 2.93 -14.22 -12.07
N TYR A 72 2.94 -13.01 -11.52
CA TYR A 72 2.02 -12.62 -10.44
C TYR A 72 0.55 -12.81 -10.81
N VAL A 73 0.16 -12.39 -12.01
CA VAL A 73 -1.21 -12.53 -12.52
C VAL A 73 -1.60 -14.00 -12.72
N ARG A 74 -0.67 -14.85 -13.12
CA ARG A 74 -0.91 -16.29 -13.32
C ARG A 74 -1.14 -17.01 -12.00
N ASP A 75 -0.43 -16.60 -10.96
CA ASP A 75 -0.56 -17.21 -9.63
C ASP A 75 -1.96 -16.95 -9.03
N GLY A 76 -2.66 -15.92 -9.50
CA GLY A 76 -4.10 -15.77 -9.31
C GLY A 76 -4.52 -15.44 -7.88
N PHE A 77 -3.62 -14.81 -7.11
CA PHE A 77 -3.90 -14.41 -5.73
C PHE A 77 -5.05 -13.38 -5.65
N ASP A 78 -5.95 -13.58 -4.70
CA ASP A 78 -7.07 -12.67 -4.40
C ASP A 78 -7.06 -12.24 -2.92
N PRO A 79 -6.08 -11.41 -2.51
CA PRO A 79 -6.02 -10.94 -1.14
C PRO A 79 -7.17 -9.98 -0.83
N ALA A 80 -7.85 -10.20 0.29
CA ALA A 80 -8.86 -9.26 0.76
C ALA A 80 -8.21 -7.88 1.04
N PRO A 81 -8.71 -6.77 0.47
CA PRO A 81 -8.15 -5.45 0.70
C PRO A 81 -8.13 -5.09 2.19
N ARG A 82 -7.00 -4.56 2.66
CA ARG A 82 -6.81 -4.05 4.02
C ARG A 82 -6.28 -2.63 3.97
N LEU A 83 -6.54 -1.87 5.03
CA LEU A 83 -5.87 -0.59 5.21
C LEU A 83 -4.39 -0.88 5.46
N VAL A 84 -3.56 -0.41 4.53
CA VAL A 84 -2.09 -0.48 4.62
C VAL A 84 -1.53 0.92 4.75
N HIS A 85 -0.32 1.02 5.30
CA HIS A 85 0.44 2.27 5.30
C HIS A 85 0.91 2.63 3.88
N ASN A 86 1.25 1.61 3.09
CA ASN A 86 1.70 1.69 1.70
C ASN A 86 3.06 2.39 1.49
N ASP A 87 3.78 2.67 2.58
CA ASP A 87 5.11 3.30 2.58
C ASP A 87 5.85 3.00 3.91
N LEU A 88 5.74 1.76 4.39
CA LEU A 88 6.16 1.38 5.74
C LEU A 88 7.67 1.06 5.84
N TRP A 89 8.50 2.05 5.50
CA TRP A 89 9.95 1.97 5.70
C TRP A 89 10.31 2.08 7.18
N PHE A 90 11.45 1.52 7.59
CA PHE A 90 11.94 1.66 8.96
C PHE A 90 12.21 3.12 9.34
N THR A 91 12.43 4.01 8.36
CA THR A 91 12.52 5.47 8.58
C THR A 91 11.21 6.09 9.07
N HIS A 92 10.08 5.43 8.86
CA HIS A 92 8.75 5.85 9.33
C HIS A 92 8.34 5.20 10.65
N ILE A 93 9.23 4.38 11.22
CA ILE A 93 9.03 3.72 12.51
C ILE A 93 9.86 4.44 13.57
N ILE A 94 9.17 5.00 14.57
CA ILE A 94 9.81 5.67 15.70
C ILE A 94 10.00 4.67 16.81
N GLU A 95 11.24 4.49 17.23
CA GLU A 95 11.65 3.62 18.33
C GLU A 95 12.08 4.49 19.54
N ARG A 96 11.68 4.09 20.75
CA ARG A 96 12.22 4.64 22.02
C ARG A 96 12.40 3.53 23.06
N HIS A 97 13.63 3.35 23.53
CA HIS A 97 14.01 2.42 24.60
C HIS A 97 13.74 0.93 24.30
N GLY A 98 14.09 0.48 23.10
CA GLY A 98 13.80 -0.86 22.57
C GLY A 98 12.33 -1.11 22.27
N ARG A 99 11.51 -0.07 22.08
CA ARG A 99 10.05 -0.21 21.90
C ARG A 99 9.53 0.70 20.80
N LEU A 100 8.55 0.19 20.05
CA LEU A 100 7.77 0.99 19.12
C LEU A 100 7.10 2.15 19.86
N ALA A 101 7.43 3.37 19.46
CA ALA A 101 6.93 4.61 20.03
C ALA A 101 5.98 5.35 19.07
N GLY A 102 6.03 5.05 17.77
CA GLY A 102 5.10 5.60 16.79
C GLY A 102 5.35 5.12 15.38
N ILE A 103 4.36 5.32 14.52
CA ILE A 103 4.44 5.18 13.06
C ILE A 103 3.95 6.52 12.49
N ILE A 104 4.62 7.03 11.47
CA ILE A 104 4.33 8.33 10.86
C ILE A 104 4.20 8.21 9.35
N ASP A 105 3.70 9.26 8.70
CA ASP A 105 3.63 9.40 7.23
C ASP A 105 2.58 8.54 6.51
N PHE A 106 1.35 8.58 7.02
CA PHE A 106 0.20 7.86 6.45
C PHE A 106 -0.38 8.50 5.16
N SER A 107 0.33 9.38 4.46
CA SER A 107 -0.23 10.07 3.28
C SER A 107 -0.55 9.13 2.13
N ASP A 108 0.15 8.00 2.04
CA ASP A 108 -0.05 6.98 1.01
C ASP A 108 -0.98 5.83 1.45
N ALA A 109 -1.55 5.93 2.67
CA ALA A 109 -2.39 4.89 3.22
C ALA A 109 -3.61 4.62 2.34
N ALA A 110 -3.85 3.35 2.04
CA ALA A 110 -4.87 2.93 1.08
C ALA A 110 -5.42 1.55 1.42
N LEU A 111 -6.56 1.20 0.81
CA LEU A 111 -7.03 -0.19 0.80
C LEU A 111 -6.33 -0.96 -0.32
N ARG A 112 -5.41 -1.86 0.05
CA ARG A 112 -4.60 -2.66 -0.88
C ARG A 112 -4.32 -4.05 -0.29
N ASP A 113 -3.50 -4.84 -0.99
CA ASP A 113 -2.94 -6.08 -0.46
C ASP A 113 -2.08 -5.78 0.79
N PRO A 114 -2.33 -6.43 1.94
CA PRO A 114 -1.48 -6.28 3.14
C PRO A 114 0.00 -6.62 2.91
N ALA A 115 0.34 -7.43 1.90
CA ALA A 115 1.72 -7.72 1.54
C ALA A 115 2.52 -6.48 1.11
N ALA A 116 1.85 -5.40 0.69
CA ALA A 116 2.50 -4.15 0.29
C ALA A 116 3.34 -3.53 1.43
N ASP A 117 2.84 -3.54 2.67
CA ASP A 117 3.58 -2.99 3.82
C ASP A 117 4.84 -3.81 4.16
N PHE A 118 4.85 -5.10 3.83
CA PHE A 118 5.99 -5.99 4.05
C PHE A 118 7.08 -5.83 2.99
N ALA A 119 6.78 -5.22 1.84
CA ALA A 119 7.78 -4.98 0.79
C ALA A 119 8.87 -3.99 1.23
N ALA A 120 8.48 -2.91 1.93
CA ALA A 120 9.44 -1.96 2.50
C ALA A 120 10.24 -2.59 3.65
N ILE A 121 9.60 -3.41 4.48
CA ILE A 121 10.26 -4.20 5.52
C ILE A 121 11.30 -5.17 4.91
N LEU A 122 10.96 -5.85 3.81
CA LEU A 122 11.90 -6.71 3.09
C LEU A 122 13.10 -5.91 2.58
N ALA A 123 12.87 -4.70 2.08
CA ALA A 123 13.94 -3.82 1.60
C ALA A 123 14.91 -3.38 2.70
N ASP A 124 14.42 -3.07 3.90
CA ASP A 124 15.25 -2.55 5.00
C ASP A 124 15.85 -3.67 5.87
N GLY A 125 15.10 -4.75 6.12
CA GLY A 125 15.41 -5.77 7.11
C GLY A 125 15.57 -7.19 6.56
N GLY A 126 15.32 -7.41 5.27
CA GLY A 126 15.36 -8.73 4.66
C GLY A 126 14.23 -9.67 5.12
N TRP A 127 14.24 -10.90 4.60
CA TRP A 127 13.22 -11.91 4.93
C TRP A 127 13.15 -12.26 6.41
N HIS A 128 14.26 -12.19 7.14
CA HIS A 128 14.23 -12.45 8.59
C HIS A 128 13.31 -11.47 9.33
N ALA A 129 13.33 -10.17 8.97
CA ALA A 129 12.44 -9.18 9.55
C ALA A 129 10.97 -9.41 9.15
N VAL A 130 10.72 -9.77 7.89
CA VAL A 130 9.39 -10.12 7.39
C VAL A 130 8.82 -11.31 8.16
N ASP A 131 9.59 -12.40 8.28
CA ASP A 131 9.19 -13.63 8.94
C ASP A 131 8.93 -13.41 10.44
N ASP A 132 9.80 -12.63 11.10
CA ASP A 132 9.65 -12.30 12.51
C ASP A 132 8.37 -11.48 12.76
N ILE A 133 8.10 -10.46 11.93
CA ILE A 133 6.88 -9.65 12.06
C ILE A 133 5.64 -10.49 11.73
N ALA A 134 5.69 -11.28 10.67
CA ALA A 134 4.58 -12.15 10.26
C ALA A 134 4.21 -13.18 11.35
N ARG A 135 5.21 -13.67 12.11
CA ARG A 135 4.98 -14.59 13.24
C ARG A 135 4.10 -14.01 14.35
N TYR A 136 4.19 -12.70 14.58
CA TYR A 136 3.40 -12.00 15.61
C TYR A 136 2.16 -11.31 15.05
N TYR A 137 1.92 -11.42 13.74
CA TYR A 137 0.77 -10.81 13.08
C TYR A 137 -0.50 -11.63 13.35
N ASP A 138 -1.52 -11.01 13.95
CA ASP A 138 -2.75 -11.71 14.39
C ASP A 138 -3.83 -11.81 13.30
N ARG A 139 -3.58 -11.22 12.12
CA ARG A 139 -4.50 -11.24 10.98
C ARG A 139 -4.02 -12.22 9.90
N PRO A 140 -4.95 -12.86 9.18
CA PRO A 140 -4.58 -13.73 8.07
C PRO A 140 -3.91 -12.92 6.95
N LEU A 141 -2.68 -13.32 6.60
CA LEU A 141 -1.92 -12.75 5.49
C LEU A 141 -2.30 -13.35 4.13
N GLY A 142 -3.06 -14.45 4.11
CA GLY A 142 -3.59 -15.05 2.88
C GLY A 142 -2.58 -15.91 2.10
N GLU A 143 -3.07 -16.57 1.05
CA GLU A 143 -2.29 -17.47 0.19
C GLU A 143 -1.21 -16.73 -0.62
N GLY A 144 -0.05 -17.35 -0.79
CA GLY A 144 1.05 -16.78 -1.58
C GLY A 144 1.69 -15.53 -0.97
N PHE A 145 1.61 -15.37 0.36
CA PHE A 145 2.09 -14.16 1.04
C PHE A 145 3.52 -13.76 0.61
N HIS A 146 4.45 -14.72 0.51
CA HIS A 146 5.83 -14.40 0.11
C HIS A 146 5.91 -13.91 -1.32
N GLU A 147 5.24 -14.58 -2.26
CA GLU A 147 5.18 -14.20 -3.67
C GLU A 147 4.55 -12.81 -3.85
N ARG A 148 3.56 -12.46 -3.04
CA ARG A 148 2.94 -11.12 -3.03
C ARG A 148 3.87 -10.06 -2.46
N VAL A 149 4.62 -10.37 -1.38
CA VAL A 149 5.66 -9.47 -0.86
C VAL A 149 6.76 -9.25 -1.90
N GLU A 150 7.24 -10.31 -2.56
CA GLU A 150 8.22 -10.19 -3.65
C GLU A 150 7.71 -9.29 -4.77
N PHE A 151 6.45 -9.47 -5.19
CA PHE A 151 5.83 -8.65 -6.22
C PHE A 151 5.85 -7.16 -5.84
N HIS A 152 5.43 -6.81 -4.64
CA HIS A 152 5.49 -5.44 -4.17
C HIS A 152 6.93 -4.93 -4.00
N TYR A 153 7.85 -5.79 -3.56
CA TYR A 153 9.24 -5.43 -3.33
C TYR A 153 9.97 -4.98 -4.59
N TRP A 154 9.96 -5.78 -5.65
CA TRP A 154 10.67 -5.39 -6.86
C TRP A 154 9.99 -4.22 -7.58
N THR A 155 8.67 -4.07 -7.43
CA THR A 155 7.91 -2.98 -8.06
C THR A 155 8.14 -1.61 -7.42
N ILE A 156 8.74 -1.52 -6.22
CA ILE A 156 9.24 -0.24 -5.65
C ILE A 156 10.13 0.51 -6.65
N GLY A 157 10.98 -0.19 -7.41
CA GLY A 157 11.81 0.46 -8.43
C GLY A 157 11.01 1.10 -9.57
N LEU A 158 9.81 0.59 -9.87
CA LEU A 158 8.89 1.20 -10.82
C LEU A 158 8.25 2.47 -10.24
N HIS A 159 7.88 2.45 -8.95
CA HIS A 159 7.38 3.62 -8.24
C HIS A 159 8.43 4.75 -8.22
N ASP A 160 9.69 4.45 -7.94
CA ASP A 160 10.79 5.42 -7.99
C ASP A 160 10.93 6.08 -9.38
N ILE A 161 10.80 5.28 -10.44
CA ILE A 161 10.87 5.82 -11.81
C ILE A 161 9.67 6.71 -12.10
N LEU A 162 8.45 6.27 -11.76
CA LEU A 162 7.24 7.07 -11.94
C LEU A 162 7.33 8.41 -11.20
N TYR A 163 7.76 8.38 -9.93
CA TYR A 163 7.98 9.58 -9.14
C TYR A 163 9.00 10.53 -9.79
N GLY A 164 10.11 9.98 -10.28
CA GLY A 164 11.11 10.74 -11.02
C GLY A 164 10.56 11.40 -12.28
N LEU A 165 9.70 10.70 -13.02
CA LEU A 165 9.04 11.23 -14.22
C LEU A 165 8.01 12.33 -13.88
N GLU A 166 7.21 12.13 -12.84
CA GLU A 166 6.18 13.08 -12.41
C GLU A 166 6.76 14.38 -11.87
N THR A 167 7.89 14.28 -11.17
CA THR A 167 8.56 15.44 -10.55
C THR A 167 9.67 16.03 -11.42
N GLY A 168 9.96 15.44 -12.59
CA GLY A 168 11.07 15.85 -13.47
C GLY A 168 12.45 15.61 -12.86
N GLN A 169 12.57 14.72 -11.88
CA GLN A 169 13.81 14.43 -11.15
C GLN A 169 14.48 13.15 -11.67
N GLU A 170 15.35 13.30 -12.66
CA GLU A 170 16.09 12.20 -13.30
C GLU A 170 16.90 11.32 -12.33
N ARG A 171 17.28 11.84 -11.15
CA ARG A 171 17.96 11.04 -10.12
C ARG A 171 17.12 9.83 -9.68
N TYR A 172 15.81 9.98 -9.54
CA TYR A 172 14.92 8.89 -9.11
C TYR A 172 14.67 7.90 -10.25
N VAL A 173 14.65 8.38 -11.51
CA VAL A 173 14.65 7.49 -12.68
C VAL A 173 15.93 6.66 -12.74
N GLY A 174 17.08 7.25 -12.40
CA GLY A 174 18.36 6.55 -12.28
C GLY A 174 18.33 5.47 -11.20
N LEU A 175 18.02 5.87 -9.96
CA LEU A 175 17.97 4.97 -8.81
C LEU A 175 16.94 3.86 -8.99
N GLY A 176 15.73 4.19 -9.43
CA GLY A 176 14.66 3.22 -9.63
C GLY A 176 15.01 2.14 -10.65
N ARG A 177 15.77 2.45 -11.72
CA ARG A 177 16.28 1.43 -12.65
C ARG A 177 17.30 0.49 -12.00
N SER A 178 18.19 1.03 -11.17
CA SER A 178 19.17 0.24 -10.44
C SER A 178 18.50 -0.69 -9.43
N TRP A 179 17.60 -0.16 -8.61
CA TRP A 179 16.84 -0.94 -7.63
C TRP A 179 15.95 -1.97 -8.30
N LEU A 180 15.24 -1.61 -9.36
CA LEU A 180 14.45 -2.55 -10.15
C LEU A 180 15.30 -3.74 -10.61
N ALA A 181 16.45 -3.47 -11.25
CA ALA A 181 17.32 -4.54 -11.75
C ALA A 181 17.90 -5.41 -10.62
N GLN A 182 18.23 -4.82 -9.47
CA GLN A 182 18.75 -5.56 -8.32
C GLN A 182 17.67 -6.46 -7.71
N ARG A 183 16.52 -5.88 -7.35
CA ARG A 183 15.44 -6.60 -6.66
C ARG A 183 14.86 -7.70 -7.53
N MET A 184 14.77 -7.49 -8.84
CA MET A 184 14.34 -8.52 -9.78
C MET A 184 15.32 -9.69 -9.88
N ARG A 185 16.62 -9.50 -9.59
CA ARG A 185 17.58 -10.62 -9.46
C ARG A 185 17.39 -11.35 -8.14
N GLU A 186 17.19 -10.62 -7.06
CA GLU A 186 16.98 -11.19 -5.72
C GLU A 186 15.76 -12.11 -5.67
N VAL A 187 14.69 -11.76 -6.37
CA VAL A 187 13.46 -12.59 -6.48
C VAL A 187 13.49 -13.56 -7.69
N GLY A 188 14.62 -13.67 -8.38
CA GLY A 188 14.84 -14.66 -9.45
C GLY A 188 14.09 -14.40 -10.78
N ILE A 189 13.60 -13.19 -11.03
CA ILE A 189 13.01 -12.81 -12.33
C ILE A 189 14.11 -12.52 -13.35
N LEU A 190 15.18 -11.83 -12.92
CA LEU A 190 16.41 -11.65 -13.69
C LEU A 190 17.46 -12.66 -13.26
N PRO A 191 18.33 -13.13 -14.18
CA PRO A 191 19.50 -13.92 -13.80
C PRO A 191 20.49 -13.07 -13.00
N ALA A 192 21.18 -13.68 -12.05
CA ALA A 192 22.17 -13.05 -11.18
C ALA A 192 23.30 -12.34 -11.97
#